data_AF-A0A9D0GXP6-F1
#
_entry.id   AF-A0A9D0GXP6-F1
#
_cell.length_a   1.000
_cell.length_b   1.000
_cell.length_c   1.000
_cell.angle_alpha   90.00
_cell.angle_beta   90.00
_cell.angle_gamma   90.00
#
_symmetry.space_group_name_H-M   'P 1'
#
loop_
_entity.id
_entity.type
_entity.pdbx_description
1 polymer ?
#
loop_
_entity_poly.entity_id
_entity_poly.type
_entity_poly.pdbx_seq_one_letter_code
_entity_poly.pdbx_strand_id
1 'polypeptide(L)'
;MKNSHVFISVVHYPAVNKDKKWVVTSFTTLDFHDVARPARTYELGGYFIVQPLEAQQFVISEQIKYWTEGFGSKFNPRRSEAAKLVRLASSITEVIEKIKEETGKTPKLIATSAKKYPQTVSYKEM
;
A
#
# COMPACT_ATOMS: atom_id res chain seq x y z
N MET A 1 -1.26 14.69 14.43
CA MET A 1 -0.14 15.25 13.63
C MET A 1 -0.29 14.58 12.27
N LYS A 2 -0.64 15.30 11.20
CA LYS A 2 -0.84 14.65 9.89
C LYS A 2 0.51 14.25 9.31
N ASN A 3 0.73 12.97 9.10
CA ASN A 3 1.95 12.41 8.49
C ASN A 3 1.78 12.28 6.96
N SER A 4 1.33 13.35 6.32
CA SER A 4 0.98 13.36 4.88
C SER A 4 2.18 13.21 3.94
N HIS A 5 3.40 13.23 4.46
CA HIS A 5 4.65 12.99 3.73
C HIS A 5 5.15 11.54 3.85
N VAL A 6 4.41 10.68 4.56
CA VAL A 6 4.73 9.26 4.71
C VAL A 6 3.64 8.44 4.05
N PHE A 7 4.05 7.50 3.21
CA PHE A 7 3.19 6.57 2.49
C PHE A 7 3.64 5.14 2.79
N ILE A 8 2.73 4.19 2.73
CA ILE A 8 3.03 2.76 2.91
C ILE A 8 2.56 1.99 1.69
N SER A 9 3.22 0.87 1.38
CA SER A 9 2.81 -0.01 0.29
C SER A 9 2.97 -1.48 0.63
N VAL A 10 2.02 -2.28 0.16
CA VAL A 10 2.15 -3.74 0.02
C VAL A 10 2.44 -4.04 -1.44
N VAL A 11 3.55 -4.74 -1.69
CA VAL A 11 4.06 -4.99 -3.04
C VAL A 11 3.88 -6.46 -3.40
N HIS A 12 2.99 -6.72 -4.36
CA HIS A 12 2.79 -8.07 -4.88
C HIS A 12 3.76 -8.45 -6.00
N TYR A 13 4.39 -7.46 -6.64
CA TYR A 13 5.53 -7.65 -7.54
C TYR A 13 6.43 -6.41 -7.54
N PRO A 14 7.77 -6.58 -7.50
CA PRO A 14 8.49 -7.86 -7.47
C PRO A 14 8.53 -8.50 -6.07
N ALA A 15 8.17 -9.78 -5.97
CA ALA A 15 8.29 -10.59 -4.75
C ALA A 15 9.15 -11.84 -5.01
N VAL A 16 9.80 -12.38 -3.98
CA VAL A 16 10.69 -13.55 -4.10
C VAL A 16 10.06 -14.75 -3.42
N ASN A 17 9.92 -15.87 -4.13
CA ASN A 17 9.40 -17.11 -3.57
C ASN A 17 10.48 -17.94 -2.84
N LYS A 18 10.08 -19.09 -2.28
CA LYS A 18 10.98 -20.03 -1.57
C LYS A 18 12.15 -20.53 -2.43
N ASP A 19 11.97 -20.58 -3.75
CA ASP A 19 12.98 -21.02 -4.72
C ASP A 19 13.85 -19.85 -5.22
N LYS A 20 13.77 -18.69 -4.55
CA LYS A 20 14.49 -17.45 -4.88
C LYS A 20 14.17 -16.88 -6.27
N LYS A 21 12.99 -17.20 -6.80
CA LYS A 21 12.51 -16.69 -8.09
C LYS A 21 11.58 -15.50 -7.87
N TRP A 22 11.66 -14.54 -8.79
CA TRP A 22 10.71 -13.45 -8.86
C TRP A 22 9.33 -13.98 -9.25
N VAL A 23 8.33 -13.59 -8.48
CA VAL A 23 6.94 -13.99 -8.65
C VAL A 23 6.01 -12.80 -8.42
N VAL A 24 4.84 -12.86 -9.04
CA VAL A 24 3.71 -12.04 -8.62
C VAL A 24 2.92 -12.82 -7.58
N THR A 25 2.64 -12.20 -6.44
CA THR A 25 1.82 -12.80 -5.39
C THR A 25 0.36 -12.39 -5.52
N SER A 26 -0.54 -13.20 -4.99
CA SER A 26 -1.98 -12.88 -4.97
C SER A 26 -2.27 -11.81 -3.92
N PHE A 27 -3.22 -10.93 -4.23
CA PHE A 27 -3.79 -10.04 -3.22
C PHE A 27 -4.70 -10.82 -2.28
N THR A 28 -4.67 -10.46 -1.00
CA THR A 28 -5.63 -10.95 0.00
C THR A 28 -6.48 -9.79 0.49
N THR A 29 -7.78 -10.03 0.67
CA THR A 29 -8.70 -9.00 1.19
C THR A 29 -8.39 -8.62 2.65
N LEU A 30 -7.62 -9.45 3.37
CA LEU A 30 -7.15 -9.13 4.70
C LEU A 30 -6.11 -7.99 4.68
N ASP A 31 -5.14 -8.05 3.77
CA ASP A 31 -4.09 -7.01 3.62
C ASP A 31 -4.68 -5.63 3.34
N PHE A 32 -5.83 -5.58 2.65
CA PHE A 32 -6.57 -4.35 2.43
C PHE A 32 -6.91 -3.66 3.75
N HIS A 33 -7.50 -4.38 4.70
CA HIS A 33 -7.94 -3.80 5.97
C HIS A 33 -6.83 -3.69 7.01
N ASP A 34 -5.91 -4.65 7.05
CA ASP A 34 -4.88 -4.73 8.08
C ASP A 34 -3.82 -3.64 7.94
N VAL A 35 -3.56 -3.16 6.72
CA VAL A 35 -2.63 -2.04 6.50
C VAL A 35 -3.37 -0.70 6.40
N ALA A 36 -4.60 -0.67 5.86
CA ALA A 36 -5.38 0.58 5.79
C ALA A 36 -5.69 1.16 7.18
N ARG A 37 -5.99 0.30 8.16
CA ARG A 37 -6.30 0.73 9.54
C ARG A 37 -5.13 1.46 10.20
N PRO A 38 -3.91 0.89 10.32
CA PRO A 38 -2.77 1.61 10.87
C PRO A 38 -2.38 2.81 10.00
N ALA A 39 -2.46 2.72 8.67
CA ALA A 39 -2.23 3.89 7.81
C ALA A 39 -3.16 5.06 8.19
N ARG A 40 -4.43 4.77 8.50
CA ARG A 40 -5.39 5.75 8.99
C ARG A 40 -5.11 6.22 10.42
N THR A 41 -4.74 5.31 11.32
CA THR A 41 -4.42 5.63 12.73
C THR A 41 -3.24 6.59 12.84
N TYR A 42 -2.19 6.38 12.04
CA TYR A 42 -1.00 7.23 12.00
C TYR A 42 -1.14 8.43 11.05
N GLU A 43 -2.33 8.66 10.48
CA GLU A 43 -2.62 9.78 9.58
C GLU A 43 -1.63 9.87 8.39
N LEU A 44 -1.29 8.72 7.79
CA LEU A 44 -0.39 8.65 6.64
C LEU A 44 -1.00 9.30 5.39
N GLY A 45 -0.16 9.70 4.45
CA GLY A 45 -0.56 10.29 3.16
C GLY A 45 -1.29 9.31 2.24
N GLY A 46 -1.07 8.01 2.39
CA GLY A 46 -1.76 6.99 1.61
C GLY A 46 -1.20 5.58 1.80
N TYR A 47 -1.99 4.60 1.38
CA TYR A 47 -1.62 3.19 1.35
C TYR A 47 -1.77 2.65 -0.09
N PHE A 48 -0.66 2.24 -0.70
CA PHE A 48 -0.65 1.66 -2.04
C PHE A 48 -0.61 0.14 -2.03
N ILE A 49 -1.53 -0.49 -2.77
CA ILE A 49 -1.42 -1.90 -3.14
C ILE A 49 -0.80 -1.94 -4.54
N VAL A 50 0.39 -2.52 -4.67
CA VAL A 50 1.08 -2.68 -5.96
C VAL A 50 0.81 -4.07 -6.50
N GLN A 51 0.07 -4.17 -7.60
CA GLN A 51 -0.34 -5.44 -8.20
C GLN A 51 -0.37 -5.32 -9.73
N PRO A 52 0.53 -5.97 -10.47
CA PRO A 52 0.59 -5.82 -11.93
C PRO A 52 -0.47 -6.62 -12.70
N LEU A 53 -1.14 -7.60 -12.08
CA LEU A 53 -2.11 -8.44 -12.79
C LEU A 53 -3.49 -7.78 -12.84
N GLU A 54 -3.99 -7.51 -14.05
CA GLU A 54 -5.29 -6.86 -14.29
C GLU A 54 -6.46 -7.55 -13.58
N ALA A 55 -6.50 -8.89 -13.58
CA ALA A 55 -7.55 -9.63 -12.89
C ALA A 55 -7.55 -9.36 -11.36
N GLN A 56 -6.38 -9.21 -10.75
CA GLN A 56 -6.27 -8.87 -9.33
C GLN A 56 -6.55 -7.38 -9.10
N GLN A 57 -6.13 -6.51 -10.02
CA GLN A 57 -6.47 -5.08 -10.00
C GLN A 57 -7.98 -4.85 -10.02
N PHE A 58 -8.72 -5.61 -10.83
CA PHE A 58 -10.18 -5.58 -10.85
C PHE A 58 -10.78 -5.90 -9.47
N VAL A 59 -10.34 -7.00 -8.85
CA VAL A 59 -10.80 -7.39 -7.50
C VAL A 59 -10.50 -6.30 -6.48
N ILE A 60 -9.29 -5.73 -6.49
CA ILE A 60 -8.90 -4.66 -5.56
C ILE A 60 -9.76 -3.41 -5.78
N SER A 61 -10.03 -3.05 -7.04
CA SER A 61 -10.86 -1.90 -7.40
C SER A 61 -12.30 -2.05 -6.90
N GLU A 62 -12.87 -3.25 -7.05
CA GLU A 62 -14.20 -3.56 -6.50
C GLU A 62 -14.21 -3.52 -4.97
N GLN A 63 -13.14 -3.94 -4.30
CA GLN A 63 -13.01 -3.78 -2.84
C GLN A 63 -12.97 -2.31 -2.43
N ILE A 64 -12.16 -1.48 -3.11
CA ILE A 64 -12.10 -0.04 -2.86
C ILE A 64 -13.51 0.55 -2.97
N LYS A 65 -14.16 0.35 -4.12
CA LYS A 65 -15.51 0.85 -4.39
C LYS A 65 -16.54 0.39 -3.37
N TYR A 66 -16.53 -0.90 -3.00
CA TYR A 66 -17.46 -1.43 -2.00
C TYR A 66 -17.34 -0.73 -0.64
N TRP A 67 -16.12 -0.43 -0.20
CA TRP A 67 -15.85 0.19 1.10
C TRP A 67 -15.93 1.72 1.09
N THR A 68 -15.73 2.38 -0.05
CA THR A 68 -15.81 3.85 -0.18
C THR A 68 -17.19 4.35 -0.60
N GLU A 69 -17.89 3.62 -1.46
CA GLU A 69 -19.16 4.06 -2.09
C GLU A 69 -20.30 3.07 -1.86
N GLY A 70 -19.98 1.77 -1.78
CA GLY A 70 -20.95 0.68 -1.67
C GLY A 70 -21.57 0.52 -0.27
N PHE A 71 -22.28 -0.60 -0.06
CA PHE A 71 -22.92 -0.91 1.21
C PHE A 71 -21.95 -0.91 2.39
N GLY A 72 -20.70 -1.34 2.17
CA GLY A 72 -19.65 -1.36 3.20
C GLY A 72 -19.40 0.02 3.81
N SER A 73 -19.53 1.10 3.02
CA SER A 73 -19.37 2.47 3.49
C SER A 73 -20.42 2.86 4.55
N LYS A 74 -21.68 2.43 4.34
CA LYS A 74 -22.81 2.70 5.24
C LYS A 74 -22.78 1.80 6.46
N PHE A 75 -22.40 0.53 6.27
CA PHE A 75 -22.40 -0.47 7.33
C PHE A 75 -21.29 -0.25 8.36
N ASN A 76 -20.08 0.12 7.91
CA ASN A 76 -18.97 0.38 8.82
C ASN A 76 -18.18 1.65 8.42
N PRO A 77 -18.61 2.82 8.93
CA PRO A 77 -17.96 4.09 8.62
C PRO A 77 -16.47 4.11 8.97
N ARG A 78 -16.04 3.45 10.05
CA ARG A 78 -14.62 3.41 10.43
C ARG A 78 -13.77 2.65 9.42
N ARG A 79 -14.28 1.55 8.85
CA ARG A 79 -13.60 0.82 7.77
C ARG A 79 -13.59 1.63 6.48
N SER A 80 -14.66 2.36 6.20
CA SER A 80 -14.74 3.27 5.06
C SER A 80 -13.67 4.36 5.13
N GLU A 81 -13.51 5.00 6.29
CA GLU A 81 -12.48 6.04 6.49
C GLU A 81 -11.06 5.53 6.27
N ALA A 82 -10.77 4.29 6.66
CA ALA A 82 -9.48 3.66 6.36
C ALA A 82 -9.35 3.32 4.87
N ALA A 83 -10.41 2.80 4.25
CA ALA A 83 -10.44 2.44 2.83
C ALA A 83 -10.17 3.64 1.90
N LYS A 84 -10.56 4.86 2.29
CA LYS A 84 -10.28 6.09 1.54
C LYS A 84 -8.80 6.37 1.30
N LEU A 85 -7.90 5.79 2.10
CA LEU A 85 -6.45 5.91 1.92
C LEU A 85 -5.88 4.89 0.93
N VAL A 86 -6.65 3.86 0.57
CA VAL A 86 -6.18 2.77 -0.27
C VAL A 86 -6.14 3.22 -1.73
N ARG A 87 -5.00 2.99 -2.37
CA ARG A 87 -4.73 3.36 -3.77
C ARG A 87 -4.15 2.14 -4.49
N LEU A 88 -4.52 1.96 -5.74
CA LEU A 88 -3.99 0.91 -6.59
C LEU A 88 -2.88 1.46 -7.51
N ALA A 89 -1.85 0.66 -7.71
CA ALA A 89 -0.79 0.90 -8.69
C ALA A 89 -0.31 -0.43 -9.30
N SER A 90 0.19 -0.38 -10.52
CA SER A 90 0.71 -1.52 -11.27
C SER A 90 2.18 -1.79 -10.96
N SER A 91 2.93 -0.78 -10.50
CA SER A 91 4.36 -0.91 -10.16
C SER A 91 4.80 0.06 -9.06
N ILE A 92 5.97 -0.21 -8.46
CA ILE A 92 6.61 0.72 -7.52
C ILE A 92 6.94 2.05 -8.21
N THR A 93 7.34 2.02 -9.48
CA THR A 93 7.61 3.22 -10.28
C THR A 93 6.39 4.11 -10.35
N GLU A 94 5.22 3.54 -10.64
CA GLU A 94 3.96 4.27 -10.69
C GLU A 94 3.60 4.87 -9.31
N VAL A 95 3.89 4.18 -8.20
CA VAL A 95 3.71 4.73 -6.85
C VAL A 95 4.59 5.96 -6.63
N ILE A 96 5.86 5.90 -7.03
CA ILE A 96 6.80 7.02 -6.91
C ILE A 96 6.32 8.22 -7.74
N GLU A 97 5.84 7.98 -8.96
CA GLU A 97 5.30 9.00 -9.85
C GLU A 97 4.06 9.67 -9.25
N LYS A 98 3.07 8.88 -8.79
CA LYS A 98 1.85 9.41 -8.14
C LYS A 98 2.17 10.26 -6.91
N ILE A 99 3.09 9.81 -6.05
CA ILE A 99 3.49 10.57 -4.86
C ILE A 99 4.22 11.86 -5.29
N LYS A 100 5.07 11.81 -6.32
CA LYS A 100 5.77 12.98 -6.83
C LYS A 100 4.80 14.01 -7.42
N GLU A 101 3.79 13.57 -8.17
CA GLU A 101 2.74 14.44 -8.71
C GLU A 101 1.91 15.09 -7.60
N GLU A 102 1.54 14.34 -6.57
CA GLU A 102 0.75 14.83 -5.43
C GLU A 102 1.51 15.79 -4.52
N THR A 103 2.80 15.54 -4.29
CA THR A 103 3.59 16.26 -3.28
C THR A 103 4.62 17.22 -3.85
N GLY A 104 4.86 17.18 -5.16
CA GLY A 104 5.93 17.91 -5.84
C GLY A 104 7.35 17.38 -5.53
N LYS A 105 7.48 16.28 -4.77
CA LYS A 105 8.77 15.74 -4.31
C LYS A 105 8.88 14.25 -4.59
N THR A 106 10.05 13.82 -5.06
CA THR A 106 10.34 12.39 -5.19
C THR A 106 10.48 11.75 -3.80
N PRO A 107 9.70 10.72 -3.45
CA PRO A 107 9.81 10.07 -2.16
C PRO A 107 11.11 9.28 -2.01
N LYS A 108 11.62 9.22 -0.77
CA LYS A 108 12.69 8.27 -0.41
C LYS A 108 12.06 6.88 -0.24
N LEU A 109 12.56 5.89 -0.99
CA LEU A 109 12.08 4.52 -0.90
C LEU A 109 12.74 3.80 0.29
N ILE A 110 11.93 3.23 1.17
CA ILE A 110 12.38 2.48 2.35
C ILE A 110 11.82 1.06 2.23
N ALA A 111 12.69 0.07 2.03
CA ALA A 111 12.31 -1.33 2.02
C ALA A 111 12.41 -1.93 3.43
N THR A 112 11.48 -2.82 3.77
CA THR A 112 11.48 -3.55 5.04
C THR A 112 11.81 -5.02 4.80
N SER A 113 12.55 -5.64 5.72
CA SER A 113 12.84 -7.06 5.67
C SER A 113 13.16 -7.58 7.06
N ALA A 114 12.74 -8.82 7.35
CA ALA A 114 13.19 -9.54 8.54
C ALA A 114 14.67 -9.95 8.44
N LYS A 115 15.21 -10.07 7.23
CA LYS A 115 16.64 -10.35 7.01
C LYS A 115 17.44 -9.05 7.10
N LYS A 116 18.57 -9.08 7.81
CA LYS A 116 19.51 -7.96 7.85
C LYS A 116 20.33 -7.88 6.55
N TYR A 117 20.45 -6.67 6.02
CA TYR A 117 21.31 -6.35 4.87
C TYR A 117 22.37 -5.32 5.30
N PRO A 118 23.49 -5.18 4.55
CA PRO A 118 24.53 -4.21 4.89
C PRO A 118 24.03 -2.76 5.06
N GLN A 119 23.01 -2.38 4.28
CA GLN A 119 22.39 -1.04 4.30
C GLN A 119 21.21 -0.91 5.27
N THR A 120 20.94 -1.90 6.13
CA THR A 120 19.88 -1.81 7.13
C THR A 120 20.23 -0.77 8.19
N VAL A 121 19.36 0.23 8.36
CA VAL A 121 19.46 1.27 9.39
C VAL A 121 18.50 1.00 10.54
N SER A 122 18.81 1.48 11.76
CA SER A 122 17.86 1.45 12.88
C SER A 122 16.77 2.51 12.73
N TYR A 123 15.66 2.36 13.48
CA TYR A 123 14.59 3.37 13.51
C TYR A 123 15.07 4.75 13.99
N LYS A 124 16.14 4.83 14.78
CA LYS A 124 16.71 6.10 15.27
C LYS A 124 17.56 6.81 14.22
N GLU A 125 18.09 6.07 13.25
CA GLU A 125 18.98 6.55 12.19
C GLU A 125 18.23 6.85 10.88
N MET A 126 16.94 6.51 10.84
CA MET A 126 16.05 6.73 9.70
C MET A 126 15.49 8.15 9.69
#